data_AF-A0A374AC16-F1
#
_entry.id   AF-A0A374AC16-F1
#
_cell.length_a   1.000
_cell.length_b   1.000
_cell.length_c   1.000
_cell.angle_alpha   90.00
_cell.angle_beta   90.00
_cell.angle_gamma   90.00
#
_symmetry.space_group_name_H-M   'P 1'
#
loop_
_entity.id
_entity.type
_entity.pdbx_description
1 polymer ?
#
loop_
_entity_poly.entity_id
_entity_poly.type
_entity_poly.pdbx_seq_one_letter_code
_entity_poly.pdbx_strand_id
1 'polypeptide(L)'
;MRTTARISLLTLPAGCDRATQPEFTVRPPEPQNSVAYLKSLCDGKSSVAIAQDITIRGFVTANDLYGEFHRTIVVEDASGGISIAAEGSPLADLYPFGIVATVRCNGLTLCDYGGKIQLGTTPGDGGAGCIPREELARYIRTEPPGGETPSAQLLTFDAVSARHIDTRVRFDDVRFADAGKTWCDTDPETGRAVATEREIVDTRGRTFTVRTAATCVYAKEPLPQGTGSLYGIIDYFAGKYTLRVTNREAEFSGTAAHSAATRPTAGRPARTTRTTRAGVTAATPPTAYP
;
A
#
# COMPACT_ATOMS: atom_id res chain seq x y z
N MET A 1 -86.73 40.43 -6.65
CA MET A 1 -85.83 39.78 -7.63
C MET A 1 -85.14 38.60 -6.96
N ARG A 2 -85.15 37.47 -7.65
CA ARG A 2 -84.84 36.11 -7.18
C ARG A 2 -83.35 35.80 -7.36
N THR A 3 -82.78 35.07 -6.40
CA THR A 3 -81.73 34.02 -6.55
C THR A 3 -80.33 34.53 -7.01
N THR A 4 -79.19 34.13 -6.46
CA THR A 4 -78.65 32.76 -6.47
C THR A 4 -77.34 32.73 -5.66
N ALA A 5 -77.20 31.72 -4.79
CA ALA A 5 -75.94 31.29 -4.20
C ALA A 5 -75.03 30.67 -5.26
N ARG A 6 -73.70 30.83 -5.14
CA ARG A 6 -72.71 29.96 -5.79
C ARG A 6 -71.64 29.56 -4.79
N ILE A 7 -71.74 28.28 -4.41
CA ILE A 7 -70.75 27.48 -3.71
C ILE A 7 -69.60 27.23 -4.70
N SER A 8 -68.41 27.73 -4.38
CA SER A 8 -67.19 27.36 -5.10
C SER A 8 -66.63 26.07 -4.51
N LEU A 9 -66.55 25.08 -5.39
CA LEU A 9 -66.10 23.71 -5.20
C LEU A 9 -64.61 23.68 -4.79
N LEU A 10 -64.30 23.18 -3.59
CA LEU A 10 -62.93 22.79 -3.23
C LEU A 10 -62.54 21.55 -4.05
N THR A 11 -61.49 21.68 -4.86
CA THR A 11 -60.82 20.56 -5.51
C THR A 11 -59.54 20.25 -4.72
N LEU A 12 -59.51 19.06 -4.10
CA LEU A 12 -58.31 18.47 -3.50
C LEU A 12 -57.45 17.89 -4.62
N PRO A 13 -56.20 18.34 -4.82
CA PRO A 13 -55.27 17.58 -5.66
C PRO A 13 -54.82 16.32 -4.90
N ALA A 14 -54.94 15.20 -5.62
CA ALA A 14 -54.58 13.86 -5.22
C ALA A 14 -53.17 13.78 -4.64
N GLY A 15 -53.01 12.98 -3.58
CA GLY A 15 -51.72 12.55 -3.08
C GLY A 15 -50.98 11.78 -4.17
N CYS A 16 -49.91 12.39 -4.70
CA CYS A 16 -48.86 11.66 -5.36
C CYS A 16 -47.89 11.16 -4.30
N ASP A 17 -48.01 9.88 -3.97
CA ASP A 17 -46.95 9.10 -3.34
C ASP A 17 -45.73 9.10 -4.27
N ARG A 18 -44.83 10.06 -4.07
CA ARG A 18 -43.46 9.97 -4.57
C ARG A 18 -42.60 9.61 -3.38
N ALA A 19 -42.39 8.31 -3.22
CA ALA A 19 -41.30 7.80 -2.42
C ALA A 19 -40.02 8.53 -2.82
N THR A 20 -39.47 9.32 -1.90
CA THR A 20 -38.19 9.98 -2.03
C THR A 20 -37.16 8.93 -2.39
N GLN A 21 -36.71 8.93 -3.65
CA GLN A 21 -35.57 8.11 -4.04
C GLN A 21 -34.39 8.53 -3.15
N PRO A 22 -33.62 7.59 -2.58
CA PRO A 22 -32.38 7.96 -1.90
C PRO A 22 -31.45 8.54 -2.96
N GLU A 23 -31.34 9.86 -2.99
CA GLU A 23 -30.29 10.53 -3.72
C GLU A 23 -28.96 10.11 -3.07
N PHE A 24 -28.15 9.38 -3.81
CA PHE A 24 -26.75 9.20 -3.48
C PHE A 24 -26.11 10.58 -3.56
N THR A 25 -26.12 11.30 -2.45
CA THR A 25 -25.27 12.47 -2.28
C THR A 25 -23.85 11.94 -2.37
N VAL A 26 -23.21 12.14 -3.52
CA VAL A 26 -21.76 11.97 -3.67
C VAL A 26 -21.17 12.90 -2.63
N ARG A 27 -20.73 12.34 -1.49
CA ARG A 27 -20.05 13.13 -0.47
C ARG A 27 -18.89 13.81 -1.17
N PRO A 28 -18.73 15.15 -1.02
CA PRO A 28 -17.53 15.82 -1.46
C PRO A 28 -16.32 15.06 -0.90
N PRO A 29 -15.24 14.89 -1.68
CA PRO A 29 -14.04 14.27 -1.17
C PRO A 29 -13.63 15.00 0.12
N GLU A 30 -13.37 14.24 1.19
CA GLU A 30 -12.89 14.82 2.44
C GLU A 30 -11.61 15.62 2.16
N PRO A 31 -11.38 16.74 2.85
CA PRO A 31 -10.16 17.53 2.67
C PRO A 31 -8.93 16.63 2.91
N GLN A 32 -8.18 16.39 1.83
CA GLN A 32 -6.98 15.56 1.87
C GLN A 32 -5.77 16.42 2.22
N ASN A 33 -5.10 16.05 3.29
CA ASN A 33 -3.84 16.64 3.70
C ASN A 33 -2.69 15.85 3.09
N SER A 34 -1.53 16.49 2.94
CA SER A 34 -0.32 15.82 2.49
C SER A 34 0.36 15.08 3.64
N VAL A 35 1.10 14.02 3.31
CA VAL A 35 1.93 13.29 4.28
C VAL A 35 2.98 14.19 4.91
N ALA A 36 3.59 15.10 4.13
CA ALA A 36 4.55 16.07 4.65
C ALA A 36 3.91 17.01 5.68
N TYR A 37 2.69 17.49 5.42
CA TYR A 37 1.95 18.29 6.41
C TYR A 37 1.67 17.50 7.68
N LEU A 38 1.20 16.26 7.55
CA LEU A 38 0.95 15.39 8.69
C LEU A 38 2.21 15.22 9.54
N LYS A 39 3.36 14.89 8.92
CA LYS A 39 4.64 14.74 9.63
C LYS A 39 5.04 16.03 10.36
N SER A 40 4.84 17.20 9.75
CA SER A 40 5.22 18.49 10.34
C SER A 40 4.54 18.82 11.68
N LEU A 41 3.39 18.19 11.98
CA LEU A 41 2.71 18.37 13.27
C LEU A 41 3.53 17.87 14.46
N CYS A 42 4.41 16.90 14.22
CA CYS A 42 5.29 16.27 15.20
C CYS A 42 6.74 16.81 15.18
N ASP A 43 7.04 17.82 14.35
CA ASP A 43 8.40 18.37 14.26
C ASP A 43 8.88 18.91 15.61
N GLY A 44 10.06 18.45 16.03
CA GLY A 44 10.68 18.83 17.31
C GLY A 44 9.98 18.28 18.56
N LYS A 45 9.07 17.33 18.41
CA LYS A 45 8.32 16.71 19.51
C LYS A 45 8.49 15.19 19.48
N SER A 46 8.56 14.57 20.65
CA SER A 46 8.63 13.11 20.75
C SER A 46 7.33 12.42 20.30
N SER A 47 6.18 13.04 20.51
CA SER A 47 4.89 12.51 20.07
C SER A 47 3.78 13.56 20.04
N VAL A 48 2.78 13.39 19.16
CA VAL A 48 1.60 14.25 19.05
C VAL A 48 0.35 13.43 18.77
N ALA A 49 -0.63 13.48 19.68
CA ALA A 49 -1.96 12.93 19.44
C ALA A 49 -2.75 13.81 18.46
N ILE A 50 -3.34 13.19 17.44
CA ILE A 50 -4.10 13.89 16.40
C ILE A 50 -5.57 13.91 16.79
N ALA A 51 -6.06 15.06 17.27
CA ALA A 51 -7.48 15.27 17.54
C ALA A 51 -8.25 15.87 16.34
N GLN A 52 -7.51 16.36 15.34
CA GLN A 52 -8.05 17.00 14.15
C GLN A 52 -8.55 15.96 13.16
N ASP A 53 -9.59 16.30 12.38
CA ASP A 53 -10.07 15.45 11.29
C ASP A 53 -9.14 15.58 10.08
N ILE A 54 -7.99 14.91 10.17
CA ILE A 54 -6.97 14.85 9.12
C ILE A 54 -7.07 13.50 8.43
N THR A 55 -7.16 13.54 7.11
CA THR A 55 -7.07 12.38 6.25
C THR A 55 -5.92 12.56 5.27
N ILE A 56 -5.10 11.53 5.09
CA ILE A 56 -4.07 11.45 4.03
C ILE A 56 -4.48 10.36 3.03
N ARG A 57 -4.04 10.49 1.78
CA ARG A 57 -4.28 9.49 0.74
C ARG A 57 -3.01 9.25 -0.07
N GLY A 58 -2.64 7.99 -0.23
CA GLY A 58 -1.43 7.60 -0.94
C GLY A 58 -1.44 6.14 -1.35
N PHE A 59 -0.39 5.70 -2.04
CA PHE A 59 -0.19 4.28 -2.36
C PHE A 59 0.47 3.56 -1.20
N VAL A 60 0.09 2.29 -0.99
CA VAL A 60 0.86 1.41 -0.13
C VAL A 60 2.14 1.00 -0.86
N THR A 61 3.29 1.50 -0.38
CA THR A 61 4.61 1.26 -0.98
C THR A 61 5.47 0.28 -0.21
N ALA A 62 5.03 -0.19 0.96
CA ALA A 62 5.63 -1.33 1.65
C ALA A 62 4.65 -1.93 2.68
N ASN A 63 4.83 -3.23 2.95
CA ASN A 63 4.08 -4.00 3.94
C ASN A 63 4.90 -5.23 4.38
N ASP A 64 4.31 -6.07 5.22
CA ASP A 64 4.95 -7.23 5.84
C ASP A 64 5.04 -8.48 4.95
N LEU A 65 4.63 -8.43 3.68
CA LEU A 65 4.53 -9.61 2.79
C LEU A 65 5.80 -10.48 2.79
N TYR A 66 6.96 -9.83 2.71
CA TYR A 66 8.26 -10.52 2.69
C TYR A 66 9.02 -10.44 4.00
N GLY A 67 8.39 -9.90 5.06
CA GLY A 67 8.97 -9.78 6.39
C GLY A 67 9.91 -8.59 6.60
N GLU A 68 10.19 -7.78 5.56
CA GLU A 68 11.03 -6.57 5.70
C GLU A 68 10.34 -5.55 6.60
N PHE A 69 9.05 -5.24 6.37
CA PHE A 69 8.28 -4.26 7.13
C PHE A 69 7.31 -4.93 8.12
N HIS A 70 7.85 -5.75 9.03
CA HIS A 70 7.05 -6.44 10.03
C HIS A 70 6.16 -5.47 10.83
N ARG A 71 4.85 -5.79 10.93
CA ARG A 71 3.84 -4.98 11.65
C ARG A 71 3.79 -3.51 11.22
N THR A 72 4.14 -3.24 9.96
CA THR A 72 4.21 -1.91 9.41
C THR A 72 3.65 -1.90 8.00
N ILE A 73 2.88 -0.88 7.66
CA ILE A 73 2.58 -0.50 6.29
C ILE A 73 3.20 0.87 6.02
N VAL A 74 3.63 1.12 4.80
CA VAL A 74 4.12 2.42 4.37
C VAL A 74 3.17 2.99 3.33
N VAL A 75 2.66 4.19 3.59
CA VAL A 75 1.77 4.92 2.67
C VAL A 75 2.50 6.14 2.14
N GLU A 76 2.46 6.34 0.84
CA GLU A 76 3.21 7.39 0.14
C GLU A 76 2.32 8.21 -0.79
N ASP A 77 2.43 9.53 -0.67
CA ASP A 77 1.86 10.50 -1.61
C ASP A 77 2.99 11.31 -2.30
N ALA A 78 2.62 12.31 -3.11
CA ALA A 78 3.60 13.12 -3.84
C ALA A 78 4.50 13.99 -2.94
N SER A 79 4.16 14.15 -1.65
CA SER A 79 4.91 14.95 -0.68
C SER A 79 5.86 14.13 0.19
N GLY A 80 5.64 12.82 0.29
CA GLY A 80 6.47 11.90 1.08
C GLY A 80 5.71 10.65 1.48
N GLY A 81 6.39 9.77 2.22
CA GLY A 81 5.76 8.58 2.80
C GLY A 81 5.68 8.63 4.31
N ILE A 82 4.90 7.73 4.90
CA ILE A 82 4.79 7.55 6.35
C ILE A 82 4.61 6.08 6.69
N SER A 83 5.40 5.60 7.65
CA SER A 83 5.21 4.29 8.27
C SER A 83 4.03 4.33 9.25
N ILE A 84 3.12 3.37 9.15
CA ILE A 84 1.99 3.18 10.05
C ILE A 84 2.18 1.85 10.78
N ALA A 85 2.27 1.92 12.11
CA ALA A 85 2.40 0.75 12.98
C ALA A 85 1.05 0.04 13.11
N ALA A 86 1.00 -1.24 12.76
CA ALA A 86 -0.23 -2.01 12.67
C ALA A 86 -0.03 -3.43 13.21
N GLU A 87 -0.98 -3.90 14.02
CA GLU A 87 -1.03 -5.29 14.47
C GLU A 87 -1.65 -6.21 13.44
N GLY A 88 -1.30 -7.49 13.58
CA GLY A 88 -1.77 -8.55 12.72
C GLY A 88 -0.77 -8.89 11.63
N SER A 89 -0.90 -10.11 11.13
CA SER A 89 -0.06 -10.65 10.07
C SER A 89 -0.86 -11.67 9.25
N PRO A 90 -0.73 -11.69 7.92
CA PRO A 90 -0.07 -10.65 7.13
C PRO A 90 -0.99 -9.41 7.00
N LEU A 91 -0.38 -8.22 6.99
CA LEU A 91 -1.01 -6.95 6.62
C LEU A 91 -1.16 -6.83 5.10
N ALA A 92 -0.28 -7.49 4.34
CA ALA A 92 -0.29 -7.52 2.88
C ALA A 92 -1.62 -8.01 2.27
N ASP A 93 -2.37 -8.87 2.97
CA ASP A 93 -3.69 -9.35 2.52
C ASP A 93 -4.75 -8.23 2.51
N LEU A 94 -4.62 -7.28 3.45
CA LEU A 94 -5.55 -6.15 3.60
C LEU A 94 -5.05 -4.91 2.86
N TYR A 95 -3.72 -4.73 2.83
CA TYR A 95 -3.03 -3.57 2.29
C TYR A 95 -1.92 -4.01 1.32
N PRO A 96 -2.29 -4.62 0.17
CA PRO A 96 -1.31 -5.09 -0.80
C PRO A 96 -0.54 -3.92 -1.41
N PHE A 97 0.69 -4.19 -1.85
CA PHE A 97 1.52 -3.19 -2.51
C PHE A 97 0.80 -2.60 -3.73
N GLY A 98 0.85 -1.27 -3.87
CA GLY A 98 0.23 -0.53 -4.97
C GLY A 98 -1.27 -0.29 -4.84
N ILE A 99 -1.93 -0.76 -3.76
CA ILE A 99 -3.29 -0.31 -3.46
C ILE A 99 -3.28 1.15 -3.00
N VAL A 100 -4.36 1.88 -3.26
CA VAL A 100 -4.54 3.21 -2.69
C VAL A 100 -5.13 3.07 -1.30
N ALA A 101 -4.50 3.70 -0.31
CA ALA A 101 -4.97 3.79 1.05
C ALA A 101 -5.35 5.23 1.41
N THR A 102 -6.55 5.39 1.95
CA THR A 102 -7.01 6.61 2.62
C THR A 102 -6.95 6.38 4.12
N VAL A 103 -6.13 7.15 4.82
CA VAL A 103 -5.84 7.00 6.26
C VAL A 103 -6.44 8.18 7.02
N ARG A 104 -7.44 7.90 7.84
CA ARG A 104 -7.97 8.84 8.82
C ARG A 104 -7.05 8.85 10.03
N CYS A 105 -6.51 10.01 10.35
CA CYS A 105 -5.49 10.17 11.37
C CYS A 105 -6.07 10.59 12.73
N ASN A 106 -7.32 11.05 12.79
CA ASN A 106 -8.00 11.42 14.03
C ASN A 106 -8.05 10.23 15.01
N GLY A 107 -7.53 10.42 16.23
CA GLY A 107 -7.44 9.41 17.27
C GLY A 107 -6.14 8.61 17.26
N LEU A 108 -5.29 8.80 16.25
CA LEU A 108 -3.94 8.24 16.19
C LEU A 108 -2.91 9.22 16.75
N THR A 109 -1.69 8.74 16.95
CA THR A 109 -0.56 9.48 17.49
C THR A 109 0.60 9.42 16.50
N LEU A 110 1.19 10.58 16.22
CA LEU A 110 2.50 10.68 15.60
C LEU A 110 3.56 10.48 16.66
N CYS A 111 4.62 9.77 16.33
CA CYS A 111 5.76 9.52 17.19
C CYS A 111 7.05 9.77 16.44
N ASP A 112 7.96 10.53 17.03
CA ASP A 112 9.35 10.57 16.58
C ASP A 112 10.12 9.41 17.22
N TYR A 113 10.51 8.44 16.39
CA TYR A 113 11.36 7.34 16.78
C TYR A 113 12.72 7.42 16.07
N GLY A 114 13.73 7.93 16.77
CA GLY A 114 15.09 8.03 16.23
C GLY A 114 15.22 9.03 15.06
N GLY A 115 14.38 10.07 15.02
CA GLY A 115 14.30 11.08 13.96
C GLY A 115 13.42 10.69 12.77
N LYS A 116 12.66 9.59 12.89
CA LYS A 116 11.66 9.16 11.93
C LYS A 116 10.28 9.30 12.53
N ILE A 117 9.41 10.06 11.86
CA ILE A 117 8.02 10.23 12.27
C ILE A 117 7.17 9.05 11.78
N GLN A 118 6.54 8.35 12.71
CA GLN A 118 5.64 7.20 12.49
C GLN A 118 4.23 7.52 12.97
N LEU A 119 3.22 6.86 12.40
CA LEU A 119 1.83 6.96 12.83
C LEU A 119 1.37 5.66 13.48
N GLY A 120 0.63 5.75 14.59
CA GLY A 120 0.07 4.58 15.24
C GLY A 120 -0.82 4.95 16.43
N THR A 121 -0.92 4.05 17.40
CA THR A 121 -1.53 4.33 18.70
C THR A 121 -0.50 4.98 19.63
N THR A 122 -0.85 5.13 20.91
CA THR A 122 0.04 5.68 21.95
C THR A 122 1.42 5.02 21.88
N PRO A 123 2.51 5.81 21.80
CA PRO A 123 3.87 5.29 21.70
C PRO A 123 4.26 4.44 22.91
N GLY A 124 5.12 3.45 22.65
CA GLY A 124 5.87 2.71 23.66
C GLY A 124 7.36 2.84 23.44
N ASP A 125 8.16 1.99 24.10
CA ASP A 125 9.62 2.04 24.02
C ASP A 125 10.18 1.78 22.59
N GLY A 126 9.39 1.13 21.73
CA GLY A 126 9.75 0.79 20.35
C GLY A 126 9.23 1.77 19.28
N GLY A 127 8.78 2.96 19.67
CA GLY A 127 8.18 3.95 18.76
C GLY A 127 6.66 3.94 18.80
N ALA A 128 6.01 4.22 17.66
CA ALA A 128 4.55 4.27 17.59
C ALA A 128 3.90 2.94 18.03
N GLY A 129 2.87 3.01 18.87
CA GLY A 129 2.08 1.84 19.23
C GLY A 129 1.37 1.27 18.01
N CYS A 130 1.20 -0.04 17.94
CA CYS A 130 0.52 -0.65 16.80
C CYS A 130 -1.00 -0.48 16.92
N ILE A 131 -1.66 -0.14 15.80
CA ILE A 131 -3.11 -0.13 15.69
C ILE A 131 -3.61 -1.59 15.74
N PRO A 132 -4.52 -1.97 16.66
CA PRO A 132 -5.07 -3.32 16.73
C PRO A 132 -5.71 -3.74 15.41
N ARG A 133 -5.59 -5.03 15.04
CA ARG A 133 -6.05 -5.54 13.73
C ARG A 133 -7.54 -5.25 13.48
N GLU A 134 -8.35 -5.40 14.51
CA GLU A 134 -9.79 -5.13 14.52
C GLU A 134 -10.15 -3.65 14.34
N GLU A 135 -9.23 -2.74 14.66
CA GLU A 135 -9.42 -1.30 14.50
C GLU A 135 -8.90 -0.78 13.15
N LEU A 136 -8.09 -1.53 12.42
CA LEU A 136 -7.46 -1.04 11.18
C LEU A 136 -8.48 -0.52 10.16
N ALA A 137 -9.63 -1.19 10.00
CA ALA A 137 -10.69 -0.76 9.09
C ALA A 137 -11.38 0.56 9.50
N ARG A 138 -11.23 0.98 10.77
CA ARG A 138 -11.70 2.29 11.27
C ARG A 138 -10.81 3.42 10.75
N TYR A 139 -9.52 3.17 10.55
CA TYR A 139 -8.53 4.18 10.18
C TYR A 139 -8.16 4.12 8.71
N ILE A 140 -8.12 2.93 8.10
CA ILE A 140 -7.58 2.74 6.76
C ILE A 140 -8.64 2.13 5.85
N ARG A 141 -8.97 2.86 4.80
CA ARG A 141 -9.83 2.40 3.70
C ARG A 141 -8.99 2.25 2.45
N THR A 142 -9.25 1.20 1.68
CA THR A 142 -8.50 0.90 0.46
C THR A 142 -9.38 0.93 -0.78
N GLU A 143 -8.81 1.35 -1.90
CA GLU A 143 -9.47 1.32 -3.21
C GLU A 143 -8.49 0.88 -4.32
N PRO A 144 -9.00 0.28 -5.41
CA PRO A 144 -8.17 -0.08 -6.55
C PRO A 144 -7.50 1.16 -7.16
N PRO A 145 -6.25 1.04 -7.66
CA PRO A 145 -5.42 2.20 -8.01
C PRO A 145 -5.80 2.96 -9.30
N GLY A 146 -7.02 2.81 -9.85
CA GLY A 146 -7.47 3.59 -11.02
C GLY A 146 -6.63 3.43 -12.31
N GLY A 147 -5.66 2.53 -12.35
CA GLY A 147 -4.68 2.37 -13.42
C GLY A 147 -3.32 3.04 -13.17
N GLU A 148 -3.18 3.77 -12.06
CA GLU A 148 -1.92 4.31 -11.58
C GLU A 148 -1.11 3.23 -10.84
N THR A 149 0.20 3.42 -10.74
CA THR A 149 1.10 2.54 -9.96
C THR A 149 2.06 3.39 -9.14
N PRO A 150 2.48 2.93 -7.95
CA PRO A 150 3.44 3.66 -7.15
C PRO A 150 4.78 3.78 -7.90
N SER A 151 5.19 5.01 -8.19
CA SER A 151 6.51 5.27 -8.78
C SER A 151 7.62 5.04 -7.77
N ALA A 152 8.82 4.71 -8.23
CA ALA A 152 10.04 4.82 -7.43
C ALA A 152 10.83 6.03 -7.91
N GLN A 153 11.19 6.92 -7.00
CA GLN A 153 12.03 8.06 -7.35
C GLN A 153 13.48 7.59 -7.58
N LEU A 154 14.02 7.82 -8.77
CA LEU A 154 15.44 7.60 -9.05
C LEU A 154 16.27 8.62 -8.27
N LEU A 155 17.20 8.14 -7.44
CA LEU A 155 18.08 8.98 -6.62
C LEU A 155 19.54 8.56 -6.78
N THR A 156 20.43 9.47 -6.43
CA THR A 156 21.82 9.17 -6.08
C THR A 156 21.98 9.17 -4.55
N PHE A 157 23.01 8.51 -4.04
CA PHE A 157 23.22 8.38 -2.59
C PHE A 157 23.30 9.72 -1.83
N ASP A 158 23.91 10.73 -2.45
CA ASP A 158 24.05 12.09 -1.93
C ASP A 158 22.77 12.93 -2.01
N ALA A 159 21.79 12.52 -2.81
CA ALA A 159 20.50 13.19 -2.89
C ALA A 159 19.56 12.80 -1.73
N VAL A 160 19.84 11.68 -1.05
CA VAL A 160 19.04 11.20 0.09
C VAL A 160 19.08 12.23 1.23
N SER A 161 17.92 12.49 1.81
CA SER A 161 17.69 13.54 2.79
C SER A 161 16.37 13.28 3.53
N ALA A 162 16.07 14.08 4.55
CA ALA A 162 14.92 13.86 5.44
C ALA A 162 13.58 13.75 4.70
N ARG A 163 13.42 14.44 3.56
CA ARG A 163 12.20 14.36 2.74
C ARG A 163 11.91 12.96 2.19
N HIS A 164 12.93 12.11 2.08
CA HIS A 164 12.80 10.77 1.52
C HIS A 164 12.49 9.71 2.57
N ILE A 165 12.50 10.04 3.87
CA ILE A 165 12.18 9.06 4.91
C ILE A 165 10.77 8.53 4.67
N ASP A 166 10.63 7.20 4.62
CA ASP A 166 9.44 6.44 4.24
C ASP A 166 9.01 6.54 2.76
N THR A 167 9.83 7.09 1.86
CA THR A 167 9.54 7.13 0.42
C THR A 167 10.20 5.97 -0.32
N ARG A 168 9.55 5.51 -1.39
CA ARG A 168 10.06 4.50 -2.30
C ARG A 168 11.01 5.11 -3.32
N VAL A 169 12.23 4.63 -3.31
CA VAL A 169 13.30 5.09 -4.20
C VAL A 169 13.89 3.94 -4.99
N ARG A 170 14.59 4.29 -6.06
CA ARG A 170 15.36 3.39 -6.91
C ARG A 170 16.80 3.89 -6.97
N PHE A 171 17.76 2.98 -6.78
CA PHE A 171 19.18 3.22 -7.06
C PHE A 171 19.61 2.36 -8.25
N ASP A 172 20.21 3.01 -9.25
CA ASP A 172 20.72 2.37 -10.46
C ASP A 172 22.23 2.20 -10.43
N ASP A 173 22.71 1.26 -11.23
CA ASP A 173 24.12 0.96 -11.43
C ASP A 173 24.88 0.68 -10.12
N VAL A 174 24.23 -0.06 -9.22
CA VAL A 174 24.78 -0.44 -7.92
C VAL A 174 25.16 -1.92 -7.88
N ARG A 175 26.13 -2.25 -7.02
CA ARG A 175 26.52 -3.62 -6.69
C ARG A 175 26.72 -3.78 -5.19
N PHE A 176 26.49 -4.97 -4.64
CA PHE A 176 26.87 -5.23 -3.26
C PHE A 176 28.41 -5.28 -3.10
N ALA A 177 28.92 -4.68 -2.02
CA ALA A 177 30.34 -4.75 -1.66
C ALA A 177 30.72 -6.16 -1.20
N ASP A 178 29.80 -6.81 -0.47
CA ASP A 178 29.96 -8.13 0.13
C ASP A 178 29.53 -9.28 -0.81
N ALA A 179 30.06 -9.32 -2.03
CA ALA A 179 29.71 -10.37 -2.98
C ALA A 179 29.94 -11.78 -2.39
N GLY A 180 28.98 -12.68 -2.56
CA GLY A 180 29.05 -14.05 -2.05
C GLY A 180 28.53 -14.24 -0.62
N LYS A 181 28.23 -13.16 0.12
CA LYS A 181 27.47 -13.25 1.38
C LYS A 181 25.96 -13.35 1.12
N THR A 182 25.20 -13.62 2.18
CA THR A 182 23.74 -13.60 2.20
C THR A 182 23.20 -12.23 2.63
N TRP A 183 21.91 -11.97 2.40
CA TRP A 183 21.24 -10.74 2.84
C TRP A 183 21.41 -10.47 4.34
N CYS A 184 21.21 -11.50 5.16
CA CYS A 184 21.43 -11.47 6.59
C CYS A 184 22.54 -12.44 6.99
N ASP A 185 23.34 -12.05 7.97
CA ASP A 185 24.20 -12.97 8.70
C ASP A 185 23.35 -13.97 9.50
N THR A 186 23.97 -15.10 9.85
CA THR A 186 23.34 -16.14 10.66
C THR A 186 24.07 -16.24 11.99
N ASP A 187 23.32 -16.23 13.07
CA ASP A 187 23.83 -16.46 14.42
C ASP A 187 24.40 -17.90 14.50
N PRO A 188 25.67 -18.08 14.87
CA PRO A 188 26.36 -19.37 14.79
C PRO A 188 25.84 -20.39 15.82
N GLU A 189 25.25 -19.94 16.92
CA GLU A 189 24.74 -20.82 17.99
C GLU A 189 23.33 -21.32 17.68
N THR A 190 22.47 -20.44 17.19
CA THR A 190 21.05 -20.71 16.98
C THR A 190 20.70 -21.03 15.53
N GLY A 191 21.58 -20.72 14.57
CA GLY A 191 21.33 -20.87 13.13
C GLY A 191 20.24 -19.92 12.60
N ARG A 192 19.82 -18.92 13.38
CA ARG A 192 18.78 -17.94 13.00
C ARG A 192 19.39 -16.75 12.29
N ALA A 193 18.65 -16.18 11.33
CA ALA A 193 19.07 -14.94 10.69
C ALA A 193 19.07 -13.78 11.70
N VAL A 194 20.01 -12.87 11.55
CA VAL A 194 20.10 -11.64 12.35
C VAL A 194 19.94 -10.42 11.44
N ALA A 195 19.31 -9.36 11.95
CA ALA A 195 19.12 -8.14 11.17
C ALA A 195 20.49 -7.58 10.81
N THR A 196 20.74 -7.39 9.52
CA THR A 196 22.09 -7.15 9.00
C THR A 196 22.08 -5.93 8.10
N GLU A 197 23.19 -5.21 8.12
CA GLU A 197 23.47 -4.10 7.21
C GLU A 197 24.55 -4.52 6.23
N ARG A 198 24.27 -4.34 4.95
CA ARG A 198 25.19 -4.57 3.83
C ARG A 198 25.43 -3.25 3.10
N GLU A 199 26.54 -3.15 2.39
CA GLU A 199 26.83 -1.96 1.57
C GLU A 199 26.60 -2.23 0.09
N ILE A 200 25.96 -1.27 -0.58
CA ILE A 200 25.95 -1.16 -2.03
C ILE A 200 26.90 -0.05 -2.47
N VAL A 201 27.54 -0.24 -3.62
CA VAL A 201 28.52 0.67 -4.20
C VAL A 201 28.06 1.07 -5.60
N ASP A 202 28.10 2.37 -5.91
CA ASP A 202 27.78 2.88 -7.24
C ASP A 202 29.02 2.90 -8.18
N THR A 203 28.82 3.30 -9.43
CA THR A 203 29.90 3.43 -10.44
C THR A 203 30.97 4.45 -10.09
N ARG A 204 30.69 5.35 -9.14
CA ARG A 204 31.62 6.39 -8.65
C ARG A 204 32.34 5.96 -7.37
N GLY A 205 32.12 4.73 -6.89
CA GLY A 205 32.71 4.20 -5.67
C GLY A 205 32.09 4.73 -4.38
N ARG A 206 30.95 5.44 -4.45
CA ARG A 206 30.22 5.88 -3.27
C ARG A 206 29.46 4.70 -2.69
N THR A 207 29.22 4.71 -1.38
CA THR A 207 28.51 3.62 -0.69
C THR A 207 27.18 4.08 -0.11
N PHE A 208 26.25 3.14 0.02
CA PHE A 208 24.99 3.33 0.74
C PHE A 208 24.66 2.06 1.53
N THR A 209 24.09 2.21 2.72
CA THR A 209 23.74 1.08 3.57
C THR A 209 22.37 0.52 3.20
N VAL A 210 22.30 -0.78 2.96
CA VAL A 210 21.07 -1.56 2.85
C VAL A 210 20.88 -2.33 4.15
N ARG A 211 19.74 -2.13 4.82
CA ARG A 211 19.39 -2.86 6.04
C ARG A 211 18.34 -3.90 5.69
N THR A 212 18.52 -5.12 6.18
CA THR A 212 17.58 -6.22 5.99
C THR A 212 17.16 -6.79 7.34
N ALA A 213 15.86 -6.89 7.56
CA ALA A 213 15.32 -7.48 8.78
C ALA A 213 15.57 -9.00 8.84
N ALA A 214 15.83 -9.53 10.05
CA ALA A 214 16.00 -10.97 10.30
C ALA A 214 14.77 -11.80 9.88
N THR A 215 13.59 -11.18 9.91
CA THR A 215 12.29 -11.77 9.56
C THR A 215 12.08 -11.91 8.05
N CYS A 216 12.98 -11.40 7.22
CA CYS A 216 12.82 -11.46 5.77
C CYS A 216 12.85 -12.90 5.26
N VAL A 217 11.93 -13.24 4.36
CA VAL A 217 11.91 -14.59 3.75
C VAL A 217 13.15 -14.87 2.90
N TYR A 218 13.80 -13.83 2.39
CA TYR A 218 15.05 -13.91 1.62
C TYR A 218 16.31 -13.68 2.47
N ALA A 219 16.21 -13.63 3.80
CA ALA A 219 17.33 -13.31 4.69
C ALA A 219 18.56 -14.23 4.48
N LYS A 220 18.35 -15.51 4.17
CA LYS A 220 19.44 -16.49 3.95
C LYS A 220 19.82 -16.68 2.48
N GLU A 221 19.18 -15.94 1.58
CA GLU A 221 19.53 -16.00 0.16
C GLU A 221 20.84 -15.26 -0.10
N PRO A 222 21.63 -15.69 -1.11
CA PRO A 222 22.82 -14.97 -1.51
C PRO A 222 22.48 -13.57 -2.01
N LEU A 223 23.37 -12.62 -1.75
CA LEU A 223 23.27 -11.28 -2.31
C LEU A 223 23.32 -11.34 -3.84
N PRO A 224 22.52 -10.51 -4.54
CA PRO A 224 22.61 -10.37 -5.98
C PRO A 224 24.04 -10.05 -6.43
N GLN A 225 24.45 -10.70 -7.52
CA GLN A 225 25.76 -10.50 -8.12
C GLN A 225 25.69 -9.52 -9.29
N GLY A 226 26.83 -8.89 -9.61
CA GLY A 226 26.94 -7.95 -10.71
C GLY A 226 26.35 -6.58 -10.38
N THR A 227 26.09 -5.82 -11.44
CA THR A 227 25.53 -4.46 -11.36
C THR A 227 24.05 -4.49 -11.72
N GLY A 228 23.25 -3.76 -10.96
CA GLY A 228 21.81 -3.76 -11.07
C GLY A 228 21.14 -2.53 -10.48
N SER A 229 19.82 -2.64 -10.37
CA SER A 229 18.95 -1.64 -9.74
C SER A 229 18.34 -2.21 -8.47
N LEU A 230 18.24 -1.39 -7.43
CA LEU A 230 17.63 -1.77 -6.16
C LEU A 230 16.50 -0.81 -5.80
N TYR A 231 15.36 -1.36 -5.39
CA TYR A 231 14.18 -0.60 -5.02
C TYR A 231 13.87 -0.81 -3.54
N GLY A 232 13.52 0.26 -2.84
CA GLY A 232 13.23 0.16 -1.42
C GLY A 232 12.72 1.44 -0.81
N ILE A 233 12.35 1.34 0.47
CA ILE A 233 12.00 2.50 1.28
C ILE A 233 13.27 3.03 1.95
N ILE A 234 13.47 4.35 1.90
CA ILE A 234 14.49 5.01 2.73
C ILE A 234 14.02 5.00 4.18
N ASP A 235 14.77 4.33 5.02
CA ASP A 235 14.59 4.33 6.47
C ASP A 235 15.61 5.28 7.11
N TYR A 236 15.29 5.75 8.32
CA TYR A 236 16.17 6.60 9.10
C TYR A 236 16.07 6.25 10.57
N PHE A 237 17.22 6.11 11.22
CA PHE A 237 17.29 5.90 12.65
C PHE A 237 18.58 6.50 13.20
N ALA A 238 18.45 7.36 14.21
CA ALA A 238 19.53 7.93 15.00
C ALA A 238 20.70 8.49 14.17
N GLY A 239 20.40 9.26 13.13
CA GLY A 239 21.44 9.90 12.29
C GLY A 239 21.80 9.13 11.02
N LYS A 240 21.31 7.90 10.83
CA LYS A 240 21.71 7.04 9.70
C LYS A 240 20.55 6.77 8.75
N TYR A 241 20.75 7.07 7.47
CA TYR A 241 19.88 6.61 6.40
C TYR A 241 20.24 5.19 5.98
N THR A 242 19.23 4.36 5.76
CA THR A 242 19.40 3.02 5.19
C THR A 242 18.33 2.77 4.15
N LEU A 243 18.58 1.84 3.22
CA LEU A 243 17.56 1.36 2.30
C LEU A 243 17.02 0.03 2.82
N ARG A 244 15.70 -0.12 2.88
CA ARG A 244 15.03 -1.39 3.16
C ARG A 244 14.31 -1.86 1.91
N VAL A 245 14.64 -3.05 1.43
CA VAL A 245 14.18 -3.54 0.13
C VAL A 245 12.69 -3.81 0.16
N THR A 246 11.98 -3.22 -0.79
CA THR A 246 10.53 -3.37 -0.91
C THR A 246 10.22 -4.47 -1.90
N ASN A 247 9.24 -5.32 -1.58
CA ASN A 247 8.68 -6.31 -2.53
C ASN A 247 9.74 -7.24 -3.15
N ARG A 248 10.90 -7.45 -2.49
CA ARG A 248 12.07 -8.18 -3.01
C ARG A 248 12.53 -7.67 -4.39
N GLU A 249 12.37 -6.38 -4.65
CA GLU A 249 12.57 -5.80 -5.97
C GLU A 249 14.05 -5.41 -6.16
N ALA A 250 14.80 -6.35 -6.74
CA ALA A 250 16.22 -6.25 -7.03
C ALA A 250 16.49 -6.76 -8.45
N GLU A 251 16.91 -5.87 -9.35
CA GLU A 251 17.08 -6.15 -10.78
C GLU A 251 18.57 -6.15 -11.14
N PHE A 252 19.25 -7.30 -10.98
CA PHE A 252 20.69 -7.42 -11.20
C PHE A 252 21.06 -8.27 -12.41
N SER A 253 21.97 -7.74 -13.22
CA SER A 253 22.52 -8.39 -14.41
C SER A 253 23.48 -9.51 -13.98
N GLY A 254 23.04 -10.77 -13.99
CA GLY A 254 23.88 -11.93 -13.62
C GLY A 254 23.21 -12.93 -12.69
N THR A 255 22.06 -12.58 -12.12
CA THR A 255 21.19 -13.53 -11.42
C THR A 255 20.28 -14.20 -12.46
N ALA A 256 20.28 -15.53 -12.52
CA ALA A 256 19.25 -16.24 -13.28
C ALA A 256 17.88 -15.70 -12.82
N ALA A 257 17.10 -15.17 -13.77
CA ALA A 257 15.88 -14.43 -13.49
C ALA A 257 14.94 -15.23 -12.57
N HIS A 258 14.78 -14.77 -11.32
CA HIS A 258 13.61 -15.06 -10.52
C HIS A 258 12.80 -13.77 -10.40
N SER A 259 12.27 -13.36 -11.55
CA SER A 259 11.17 -12.41 -11.63
C SER A 259 10.35 -12.72 -12.87
N ALA A 260 9.26 -13.43 -12.63
CA ALA A 260 8.02 -13.23 -13.36
C ALA A 260 6.90 -13.39 -12.34
N ALA A 261 6.61 -12.31 -11.61
CA ALA A 261 5.25 -12.10 -11.14
C ALA A 261 4.38 -12.05 -12.40
N THR A 262 3.59 -13.10 -12.61
CA THR A 262 2.68 -13.22 -13.73
C THR A 262 1.79 -11.98 -13.79
N ARG A 263 1.99 -11.18 -14.83
CA ARG A 263 1.06 -10.14 -15.29
C ARG A 263 -0.32 -10.78 -15.46
N PRO A 264 -1.37 -10.38 -14.73
CA PRO A 264 -2.71 -10.81 -15.05
C PRO A 264 -3.10 -10.10 -16.36
N THR A 265 -2.96 -10.80 -17.49
CA THR A 265 -3.61 -10.38 -18.72
C THR A 265 -5.11 -10.35 -18.48
N ALA A 266 -5.69 -9.16 -18.52
CA ALA A 266 -7.12 -8.95 -18.56
C ALA A 266 -7.70 -9.67 -19.80
N GLY A 267 -8.22 -10.87 -19.58
CA GLY A 267 -9.00 -11.60 -20.57
C GLY A 267 -10.31 -10.86 -20.81
N ARG A 268 -10.36 -10.09 -21.90
CA ARG A 268 -11.59 -9.58 -22.50
C ARG A 268 -12.50 -10.77 -22.82
N PRO A 269 -13.73 -10.87 -22.28
CA PRO A 269 -14.62 -11.94 -22.68
C PRO A 269 -15.06 -11.72 -24.13
N ALA A 270 -14.77 -12.69 -24.98
CA ALA A 270 -15.29 -12.76 -26.33
C ALA A 270 -16.81 -12.98 -26.27
N ARG A 271 -17.55 -11.97 -26.74
CA ARG A 271 -18.99 -12.01 -26.97
C ARG A 271 -19.28 -13.01 -28.10
N THR A 272 -19.58 -14.26 -27.76
CA THR A 272 -20.10 -15.23 -28.74
C THR A 272 -21.62 -15.11 -28.81
N THR A 273 -22.09 -14.36 -29.80
CA THR A 273 -23.49 -14.38 -30.25
C THR A 273 -23.78 -15.75 -30.84
N ARG A 274 -24.55 -16.60 -30.14
CA ARG A 274 -25.09 -17.83 -30.73
C ARG A 274 -26.60 -17.68 -30.91
N THR A 275 -26.97 -17.28 -32.12
CA THR A 275 -28.32 -17.31 -32.65
C THR A 275 -28.76 -18.77 -32.83
N THR A 276 -29.64 -19.28 -31.98
CA THR A 276 -30.35 -20.54 -32.23
C THR A 276 -31.73 -20.22 -32.79
N ARG A 277 -31.89 -20.44 -34.10
CA ARG A 277 -33.18 -20.45 -34.79
C ARG A 277 -33.70 -21.88 -34.83
N ALA A 278 -34.96 -22.04 -34.44
CA ALA A 278 -35.71 -23.29 -34.39
C ALA A 278 -35.85 -23.95 -35.78
N GLY A 279 -35.76 -25.28 -35.79
CA GLY A 279 -36.17 -26.17 -36.88
C GLY A 279 -36.80 -27.41 -36.26
N VAL A 280 -38.00 -27.75 -36.72
CA VAL A 280 -39.01 -28.60 -36.08
C VAL A 280 -39.03 -29.99 -36.74
N THR A 281 -39.35 -31.04 -35.96
CA THR A 281 -40.00 -32.33 -36.34
C THR A 281 -39.22 -33.30 -37.25
N ALA A 282 -39.34 -34.63 -37.17
CA ALA A 282 -40.37 -35.52 -36.62
C ALA A 282 -39.78 -36.89 -36.20
N ALA A 283 -40.58 -37.63 -35.45
CA ALA A 283 -40.31 -38.93 -34.83
C ALA A 283 -40.56 -40.16 -35.74
N THR A 284 -39.96 -41.31 -35.41
CA THR A 284 -40.56 -42.70 -35.45
C THR A 284 -39.56 -43.74 -34.84
N PRO A 285 -40.00 -44.95 -34.40
CA PRO A 285 -39.67 -45.52 -33.08
C PRO A 285 -38.88 -46.87 -33.19
N PRO A 286 -38.62 -47.60 -32.08
CA PRO A 286 -37.58 -48.64 -32.03
C PRO A 286 -38.12 -50.05 -32.32
N THR A 287 -37.23 -50.94 -32.78
CA THR A 287 -37.48 -52.39 -32.82
C THR A 287 -36.21 -53.17 -32.47
N ALA A 288 -36.46 -54.33 -31.86
CA ALA A 288 -35.64 -55.16 -31.01
C ALA A 288 -34.77 -56.23 -31.73
N TYR A 289 -33.70 -56.64 -31.02
CA TYR A 289 -33.16 -58.01 -30.87
C TYR A 289 -32.49 -58.68 -32.09
N PRO A 290 -31.68 -59.77 -31.94
CA PRO A 290 -31.67 -60.84 -30.92
C PRO A 290 -30.70 -60.67 -29.73
#